data_AF-A0A6B3HQK9-F1
#
_entry.id   AF-A0A6B3HQK9-F1
#
_cell.length_a   1.000
_cell.length_b   1.000
_cell.length_c   1.000
_cell.angle_alpha   90.00
_cell.angle_beta   90.00
_cell.angle_gamma   90.00
#
_symmetry.space_group_name_H-M   'P 1'
#
loop_
_entity.id
_entity.type
_entity.pdbx_description
1 polymer ?
#
loop_
_entity_poly.entity_id
_entity_poly.type
_entity_poly.pdbx_seq_one_letter_code
_entity_poly.pdbx_strand_id
1 'polypeptide(L)'
;SGFSFYSDQDLETYTPYYYQAGTQLGSPDIRQPWLGNLSRYGYQAPRSFVPRSIPMKFDRGAMRDVDSWVRNNARQMLYVYGENDPWSAEPFRLGRGAKDSYVYTVPGGNHGARVSGLPEDRRAKATAAILRWAGVAP
;
A
#
# COMPACT_ATOMS: atom_id res chain seq x y z
N SER A 1 -0.50 -3.46 -16.07
CA SER A 1 -0.10 -2.25 -16.82
C SER A 1 0.59 -2.64 -18.11
N GLY A 2 0.44 -1.85 -19.18
CA GLY A 2 1.14 -2.03 -20.45
C GLY A 2 2.37 -1.12 -20.58
N PHE A 3 2.99 -1.10 -21.76
CA PHE A 3 4.16 -0.26 -22.05
C PHE A 3 3.92 1.25 -21.88
N SER A 4 2.68 1.72 -22.02
CA SER A 4 2.33 3.14 -21.89
C SER A 4 2.64 3.72 -20.51
N PHE A 5 2.59 2.89 -19.46
CA PHE A 5 2.72 3.33 -18.07
C PHE A 5 4.04 4.05 -17.77
N TYR A 6 5.08 3.79 -18.57
CA TYR A 6 6.38 4.43 -18.43
C TYR A 6 6.54 5.69 -19.30
N SER A 7 5.50 6.11 -20.00
CA SER A 7 5.48 7.41 -20.67
C SER A 7 5.44 8.55 -19.64
N ASP A 8 5.97 9.70 -20.02
CA ASP A 8 5.93 10.89 -19.17
C ASP A 8 4.49 11.27 -18.82
N GLN A 9 3.56 11.12 -19.76
CA GLN A 9 2.13 11.42 -19.60
C GLN A 9 1.48 10.52 -18.54
N ASP A 10 1.74 9.21 -18.58
CA ASP A 10 1.17 8.30 -17.58
C ASP A 10 1.86 8.50 -16.22
N LEU A 11 3.18 8.71 -16.18
CA LEU A 11 3.96 8.91 -14.95
C LEU A 11 3.64 10.23 -14.24
N GLU A 12 3.25 11.27 -14.95
CA GLU A 12 2.89 12.57 -14.37
C GLU A 12 1.82 12.40 -13.27
N THR A 13 0.80 11.58 -13.54
CA THR A 13 -0.26 11.26 -12.58
C THR A 13 0.27 10.57 -11.32
N TYR A 14 1.34 9.79 -11.42
CA TYR A 14 1.95 9.03 -10.31
C TYR A 14 3.14 9.74 -9.67
N THR A 15 3.57 10.90 -10.18
CA THR A 15 4.70 11.64 -9.61
C THR A 15 4.51 11.94 -8.11
N PRO A 16 3.31 12.37 -7.64
CA PRO A 16 3.06 12.55 -6.21
C PRO A 16 3.23 11.25 -5.41
N TYR A 17 2.78 10.12 -5.95
CA TYR A 17 2.95 8.81 -5.31
C TYR A 17 4.43 8.44 -5.20
N TYR A 18 5.22 8.57 -6.28
CA TYR A 18 6.65 8.25 -6.24
C TYR A 18 7.44 9.21 -5.33
N TYR A 19 7.03 10.48 -5.26
CA TYR A 19 7.56 11.42 -4.28
C TYR A 19 7.32 10.91 -2.86
N GLN A 20 6.08 10.52 -2.54
CA GLN A 20 5.73 10.01 -1.21
C GLN A 20 6.43 8.68 -0.89
N ALA A 21 6.53 7.77 -1.86
CA ALA A 21 7.27 6.52 -1.73
C ALA A 21 8.75 6.76 -1.40
N GLY A 22 9.40 7.67 -2.11
CA GLY A 22 10.82 7.97 -1.89
C GLY A 22 11.11 8.92 -0.72
N THR A 23 10.10 9.56 -0.12
CA THR A 23 10.30 10.51 1.00
C THR A 23 9.64 10.09 2.31
N GLN A 24 8.62 9.23 2.31
CA GLN A 24 7.83 8.91 3.51
C GLN A 24 7.44 7.44 3.61
N LEU A 25 6.73 6.88 2.61
CA LEU A 25 6.17 5.53 2.68
C LEU A 25 7.25 4.44 2.65
N GLY A 26 8.34 4.72 1.96
CA GLY A 26 9.28 3.70 1.50
C GLY A 26 8.82 3.06 0.18
N SER A 27 9.67 2.21 -0.36
CA SER A 27 9.37 1.38 -1.53
C SER A 27 10.08 0.05 -1.38
N PRO A 28 9.62 -1.01 -2.08
CA PRO A 28 10.39 -2.23 -2.23
C PRO A 28 11.80 -1.91 -2.72
N ASP A 29 12.78 -2.60 -2.15
CA ASP A 29 14.13 -2.65 -2.68
C ASP A 29 14.44 -4.11 -2.99
N ILE A 30 14.81 -4.39 -4.24
CA ILE A 30 15.04 -5.75 -4.71
C ILE A 30 16.48 -5.91 -5.18
N ARG A 31 17.09 -7.00 -4.75
CA ARG A 31 18.39 -7.44 -5.28
C ARG A 31 18.15 -8.39 -6.45
N GLN A 32 18.95 -8.25 -7.50
CA GLN A 32 18.88 -9.09 -8.71
C GLN A 32 20.18 -9.91 -8.88
N PRO A 33 20.59 -10.73 -7.89
CA PRO A 33 21.90 -11.40 -7.91
C PRO A 33 22.07 -12.35 -9.10
N TRP A 34 20.99 -12.96 -9.56
CA TRP A 34 20.99 -13.94 -10.66
C TRP A 34 21.10 -13.32 -12.05
N LEU A 35 20.88 -12.00 -12.18
CA LEU A 35 21.04 -11.31 -13.46
C LEU A 35 22.50 -10.97 -13.76
N GLY A 36 23.38 -10.96 -12.75
CA GLY A 36 24.78 -10.55 -12.92
C GLY A 36 24.88 -9.22 -13.67
N ASN A 37 25.60 -9.23 -14.80
CA ASN A 37 25.82 -8.05 -15.64
C ASN A 37 24.75 -7.83 -16.74
N LEU A 38 23.66 -8.60 -16.73
CA LEU A 38 22.58 -8.48 -17.72
C LEU A 38 21.69 -7.25 -17.49
N SER A 39 21.72 -6.67 -16.28
CA SER A 39 20.93 -5.49 -15.94
C SER A 39 21.83 -4.25 -15.91
N ARG A 40 21.77 -3.41 -16.96
CA ARG A 40 22.55 -2.16 -17.03
C ARG A 40 22.14 -1.14 -15.96
N TYR A 41 20.85 -1.08 -15.62
CA TYR A 41 20.28 -0.03 -14.78
C TYR A 41 19.73 -0.52 -13.45
N GLY A 42 19.72 -1.84 -13.20
CA GLY A 42 19.19 -2.42 -11.98
C GLY A 42 17.70 -2.13 -11.78
N TYR A 43 17.24 -2.24 -10.53
CA TYR A 43 15.89 -1.85 -10.14
C TYR A 43 15.74 -0.33 -10.11
N GLN A 44 14.60 0.17 -10.57
CA GLN A 44 14.31 1.61 -10.58
C GLN A 44 13.62 2.02 -9.29
N ALA A 45 14.36 2.72 -8.42
CA ALA A 45 13.82 3.30 -7.19
C ALA A 45 12.86 4.47 -7.49
N PRO A 46 12.01 4.90 -6.53
CA PRO A 46 11.07 6.01 -6.73
C PRO A 46 11.69 7.30 -7.27
N ARG A 47 12.96 7.56 -6.93
CA ARG A 47 13.72 8.72 -7.43
C ARG A 47 13.82 8.76 -8.97
N SER A 48 13.75 7.61 -9.64
CA SER A 48 13.75 7.52 -11.11
C SER A 48 12.48 8.10 -11.74
N PHE A 49 11.40 8.24 -10.98
CA PHE A 49 10.07 8.63 -11.48
C PHE A 49 9.61 10.01 -10.99
N VAL A 50 10.53 10.80 -10.43
CA VAL A 50 10.24 12.17 -9.99
C VAL A 50 11.19 13.14 -10.74
N PRO A 51 10.74 14.31 -11.21
CA PRO A 51 11.61 15.33 -11.80
C PRO A 51 12.75 15.76 -10.86
N ARG A 52 13.97 15.91 -11.41
CA ARG A 52 15.18 16.24 -10.62
C ARG A 52 15.13 17.61 -9.96
N SER A 53 14.30 18.52 -10.44
CA SER A 53 14.02 19.83 -9.84
C SER A 53 13.29 19.73 -8.50
N ILE A 54 12.66 18.60 -8.19
CA ILE A 54 11.98 18.36 -6.92
C ILE A 54 12.95 17.66 -5.96
N PRO A 55 13.36 18.29 -4.86
CA PRO A 55 14.26 17.69 -3.88
C PRO A 55 13.55 16.55 -3.14
N MET A 56 14.27 15.47 -2.85
CA MET A 56 13.73 14.34 -2.07
C MET A 56 14.67 14.01 -0.92
N LYS A 57 14.13 14.00 0.30
CA LYS A 57 14.80 13.56 1.51
C LYS A 57 13.87 12.62 2.26
N PHE A 58 14.37 11.44 2.61
CA PHE A 58 13.57 10.44 3.31
C PHE A 58 13.39 10.79 4.78
N ASP A 59 12.13 10.87 5.21
CA ASP A 59 11.71 10.99 6.60
C ASP A 59 11.46 9.59 7.19
N ARG A 60 12.39 9.15 8.04
CA ARG A 60 12.32 7.86 8.74
C ARG A 60 11.22 7.81 9.81
N GLY A 61 10.63 8.95 10.17
CA GLY A 61 9.59 9.07 11.19
C GLY A 61 8.17 8.89 10.64
N ALA A 62 7.93 9.23 9.37
CA ALA A 62 6.60 9.32 8.79
C ALA A 62 5.75 8.05 8.97
N MET A 63 6.23 6.88 8.53
CA MET A 63 5.46 5.64 8.66
C MET A 63 5.35 5.14 10.11
N ARG A 64 6.31 5.47 10.98
CA ARG A 64 6.21 5.17 12.41
C ARG A 64 5.09 5.99 13.06
N ASP A 65 4.98 7.26 12.69
CA ASP A 65 3.91 8.13 13.16
C ASP A 65 2.54 7.62 12.71
N VAL A 66 2.38 7.30 11.41
CA VAL A 66 1.15 6.72 10.87
C VAL A 66 0.79 5.39 11.54
N ASP A 67 1.73 4.45 11.67
CA ASP A 67 1.49 3.16 12.31
C ASP A 67 1.15 3.31 13.81
N SER A 68 1.79 4.25 14.52
CA SER A 68 1.41 4.60 15.89
C SER A 68 -0.02 5.15 15.95
N TRP A 69 -0.39 6.03 15.02
CA TRP A 69 -1.75 6.54 14.93
C TRP A 69 -2.75 5.41 14.67
N VAL A 70 -2.47 4.52 13.72
CA VAL A 70 -3.34 3.37 13.41
C VAL A 70 -3.54 2.49 14.64
N ARG A 71 -2.48 2.19 15.39
CA ARG A 71 -2.58 1.33 16.58
C ARG A 71 -3.40 1.93 17.70
N ASN A 72 -3.34 3.25 17.85
CA ASN A 72 -3.89 3.94 19.03
C ASN A 72 -5.20 4.67 18.75
N ASN A 73 -5.47 5.05 17.51
CA ASN A 73 -6.54 5.98 17.14
C ASN A 73 -7.41 5.52 15.98
N ALA A 74 -7.09 4.42 15.29
CA ALA A 74 -7.93 3.94 14.20
C ALA A 74 -9.37 3.69 14.68
N ARG A 75 -10.32 4.32 14.00
CA ARG A 75 -11.76 4.15 14.22
C ARG A 75 -12.40 3.93 12.86
N GLN A 76 -13.18 2.86 12.72
CA GLN A 76 -13.90 2.58 11.47
C GLN A 76 -12.95 2.42 10.27
N MET A 77 -11.80 1.78 10.51
CA MET A 77 -10.80 1.50 9.47
C MET A 77 -10.86 0.03 9.06
N LEU A 78 -10.85 -0.22 7.75
CA LEU A 78 -10.78 -1.57 7.18
C LEU A 78 -9.56 -1.67 6.26
N TYR A 79 -8.64 -2.58 6.61
CA TYR A 79 -7.49 -2.91 5.78
C TYR A 79 -7.72 -4.29 5.13
N VAL A 80 -7.58 -4.36 3.81
CA VAL A 80 -7.69 -5.61 3.05
C VAL A 80 -6.40 -5.85 2.30
N TYR A 81 -5.71 -6.93 2.65
CA TYR A 81 -4.43 -7.33 2.07
C TYR A 81 -4.61 -8.56 1.17
N GLY A 82 -3.71 -8.73 0.20
CA GLY A 82 -3.60 -9.96 -0.60
C GLY A 82 -2.54 -10.89 0.00
N GLU A 83 -2.83 -12.18 0.13
CA GLU A 83 -1.87 -13.16 0.66
C GLU A 83 -0.54 -13.20 -0.14
N ASN A 84 -0.62 -13.05 -1.46
CA ASN A 84 0.51 -13.05 -2.39
C ASN A 84 0.94 -11.64 -2.83
N ASP A 85 0.44 -10.59 -2.17
CA ASP A 85 0.80 -9.21 -2.51
C ASP A 85 2.11 -8.80 -1.84
N PRO A 86 3.19 -8.53 -2.59
CA PRO A 86 4.45 -8.07 -2.00
C PRO A 86 4.31 -6.73 -1.25
N TRP A 87 3.32 -5.89 -1.59
CA TRP A 87 3.05 -4.65 -0.86
C TRP A 87 2.46 -4.88 0.53
N SER A 88 2.05 -6.12 0.84
CA SER A 88 1.56 -6.52 2.15
C SER A 88 2.68 -7.01 3.09
N ALA A 89 3.96 -6.86 2.72
CA ALA A 89 5.10 -7.25 3.55
C ALA A 89 5.14 -6.54 4.92
N GLU A 90 4.70 -5.27 4.95
CA GLU A 90 4.57 -4.48 6.18
C GLU A 90 3.12 -4.02 6.36
N PRO A 91 2.20 -4.92 6.76
CA PRO A 91 0.80 -4.57 6.91
C PRO A 91 0.58 -3.77 8.20
N PHE A 92 -0.42 -2.89 8.17
CA PHE A 92 -0.92 -2.24 9.37
C PHE A 92 -1.47 -3.28 10.34
N ARG A 93 -1.18 -3.06 11.63
CA ARG A 93 -1.70 -3.88 12.72
C ARG A 93 -2.48 -2.99 13.66
N LEU A 94 -3.65 -3.47 14.07
CA LEU A 94 -4.48 -2.76 15.04
C LEU A 94 -3.90 -2.96 16.45
N GLY A 95 -3.89 -1.89 17.23
CA GLY A 95 -3.49 -1.91 18.64
C GLY A 95 -4.72 -1.85 19.56
N ARG A 96 -4.47 -1.80 20.88
CA ARG A 96 -5.53 -1.74 21.90
C ARG A 96 -6.41 -0.47 21.81
N GLY A 97 -5.85 0.61 21.25
CA GLY A 97 -6.54 1.88 21.06
C GLY A 97 -7.46 1.89 19.84
N ALA A 98 -7.19 1.06 18.83
CA ALA A 98 -8.07 0.92 17.67
C ALA A 98 -9.46 0.40 18.07
N LYS A 99 -10.52 0.98 17.50
CA LYS A 99 -11.91 0.63 17.77
C LYS A 99 -12.65 0.40 16.46
N ASP A 100 -13.55 -0.59 16.45
CA ASP A 100 -14.42 -0.90 15.31
C ASP A 100 -13.62 -0.86 13.99
N SER A 101 -12.48 -1.55 13.96
CA SER A 101 -11.55 -1.55 12.84
C SER A 101 -11.10 -2.99 12.60
N TYR A 102 -10.78 -3.31 11.36
CA TYR A 102 -10.52 -4.69 10.94
C TYR A 102 -9.34 -4.78 9.97
N VAL A 103 -8.62 -5.89 10.05
CA VAL A 103 -7.58 -6.28 9.09
C VAL A 103 -7.98 -7.64 8.56
N TYR A 104 -8.12 -7.77 7.24
CA TYR A 104 -8.42 -9.01 6.56
C TYR A 104 -7.44 -9.29 5.44
N THR A 105 -7.27 -10.58 5.13
CA THR A 105 -6.42 -11.07 4.05
C THR A 105 -7.28 -11.88 3.08
N VAL A 106 -7.14 -11.60 1.78
CA VAL A 106 -7.72 -12.38 0.68
C VAL A 106 -6.78 -13.54 0.37
N PRO A 107 -7.20 -14.81 0.60
CA PRO A 107 -6.39 -15.99 0.27
C PRO A 107 -6.10 -16.03 -1.24
N GLY A 108 -4.86 -16.34 -1.60
CA GLY A 108 -4.35 -16.31 -2.97
C GLY A 108 -4.32 -14.91 -3.63
N GLY A 109 -4.81 -13.87 -2.94
CA GLY A 109 -4.98 -12.52 -3.49
C GLY A 109 -3.67 -11.81 -3.74
N ASN A 110 -3.64 -10.93 -4.73
CA ASN A 110 -2.52 -10.05 -5.04
C ASN A 110 -2.89 -8.59 -4.71
N HIS A 111 -2.18 -7.63 -5.30
CA HIS A 111 -2.42 -6.20 -5.10
C HIS A 111 -3.84 -5.72 -5.43
N GLY A 112 -4.62 -6.49 -6.21
CA GLY A 112 -6.04 -6.25 -6.47
C GLY A 112 -7.00 -6.76 -5.39
N ALA A 113 -6.48 -7.16 -4.22
CA ALA A 113 -7.27 -7.63 -3.08
C ALA A 113 -8.30 -6.57 -2.65
N ARG A 114 -9.53 -7.03 -2.43
CA ARG A 114 -10.69 -6.19 -2.10
C ARG A 114 -11.71 -7.01 -1.34
N VAL A 115 -12.67 -6.32 -0.71
CA VAL A 115 -13.71 -6.94 0.11
C VAL A 115 -14.44 -8.09 -0.61
N SER A 116 -14.74 -7.94 -1.90
CA SER A 116 -15.44 -8.98 -2.67
C SER A 116 -14.64 -10.29 -2.82
N GLY A 117 -13.31 -10.23 -2.69
CA GLY A 117 -12.42 -11.39 -2.75
C GLY A 117 -12.26 -12.11 -1.41
N LEU A 118 -12.80 -11.58 -0.31
CA LEU A 118 -12.74 -12.24 0.99
C LEU A 118 -13.62 -13.50 1.02
N PRO A 119 -13.27 -14.50 1.85
CA PRO A 119 -14.17 -15.59 2.20
C PRO A 119 -15.53 -15.07 2.69
N GLU A 120 -16.59 -15.84 2.47
CA GLU A 120 -17.98 -15.38 2.64
C GLU A 120 -18.25 -14.75 4.02
N ASP A 121 -17.79 -15.39 5.10
CA ASP A 121 -17.97 -14.91 6.46
C ASP A 121 -17.27 -13.56 6.72
N ARG A 122 -16.05 -13.39 6.17
CA ARG A 122 -15.25 -12.17 6.27
C ARG A 122 -15.80 -11.07 5.39
N ARG A 123 -16.23 -11.40 4.17
CA ARG A 123 -16.89 -10.48 3.25
C ARG A 123 -18.18 -9.94 3.87
N ALA A 124 -19.02 -10.80 4.44
CA ALA A 124 -20.26 -10.37 5.09
C ALA A 124 -19.99 -9.41 6.25
N LYS A 125 -19.02 -9.72 7.12
CA LYS A 125 -18.61 -8.84 8.23
C LYS A 125 -18.05 -7.50 7.75
N ALA A 126 -17.17 -7.52 6.75
CA ALA A 126 -16.59 -6.31 6.16
C ALA A 126 -17.68 -5.41 5.55
N THR A 127 -18.57 -5.98 4.72
CA THR A 127 -19.68 -5.26 4.12
C THR A 127 -20.62 -4.69 5.17
N ALA A 128 -21.00 -5.47 6.18
CA ALA A 128 -21.86 -4.99 7.26
C ALA A 128 -21.20 -3.84 8.03
N ALA A 129 -19.89 -3.90 8.31
CA ALA A 129 -19.16 -2.81 8.95
C ALA A 129 -19.17 -1.53 8.09
N ILE A 130 -18.84 -1.64 6.80
CA ILE A 130 -18.85 -0.52 5.86
C ILE A 130 -20.24 0.14 5.78
N LEU A 131 -21.31 -0.66 5.62
CA LEU A 131 -22.68 -0.13 5.54
C LEU A 131 -23.09 0.56 6.84
N ARG A 132 -22.71 0.01 8.00
CA ARG A 132 -22.93 0.64 9.31
C ARG A 132 -22.20 1.98 9.43
N TRP A 133 -20.94 2.06 9.02
CA TRP A 133 -20.16 3.30 9.07
C TRP A 133 -20.70 4.38 8.13
N ALA A 134 -21.20 3.95 6.97
CA ALA A 134 -21.84 4.84 6.01
C ALA A 134 -23.28 5.23 6.41
N GLY A 135 -23.84 4.68 7.49
CA GLY A 135 -25.20 4.99 7.94
C GLY A 135 -26.31 4.42 7.04
N VAL A 136 -26.00 3.40 6.25
CA VAL A 136 -26.91 2.76 5.28
C VAL A 136 -27.06 1.26 5.57
N ALA A 137 -26.91 0.87 6.83
CA ALA A 137 -27.18 -0.49 7.25
C ALA A 137 -28.68 -0.85 7.00
N PRO A 138 -28.98 -2.07 6.54
CA PRO A 138 -30.35 -2.54 6.37
C PRO A 138 -31.17 -2.56 7.66
#